data_AF-A0A9D8Y9V7-F1
#
_entry.id   AF-A0A9D8Y9V7-F1
#
_cell.length_a   1.000
_cell.length_b   1.000
_cell.length_c   1.000
_cell.angle_alpha   90.00
_cell.angle_beta   90.00
_cell.angle_gamma   90.00
#
_symmetry.space_group_name_H-M   'P 1'
#
loop_
_entity.id
_entity.type
_entity.pdbx_description
1 polymer ?
#
loop_
_entity_poly.entity_id
_entity_poly.type
_entity_poly.pdbx_seq_one_letter_code
_entity_poly.pdbx_strand_id
1 'polypeptide(L)'
;MKYSRLVIAILITSSLACAKADKAPNESTSYGQEESTPTQSKILLELDVEALTLSEPGDELSITLADGSVYTLQIRQMEETMPGIVAISAYVNDQETGQATLILREGKLVGSVNMYSDGTSYELGFDEDSGSHYIIPINPDDRDVLPGGEPKIAPRGDQ
;
A
#
# COMPACT_ATOMS: atom_id res chain seq x y z
N MET A 1 24.23 35.13 -18.43
CA MET A 1 24.16 35.28 -16.95
C MET A 1 23.41 36.56 -16.61
N LYS A 2 22.20 36.45 -16.06
CA LYS A 2 21.50 37.47 -15.24
C LYS A 2 20.26 36.78 -14.66
N TYR A 3 20.42 36.24 -13.46
CA TYR A 3 19.35 35.61 -12.70
C TYR A 3 18.50 36.71 -12.06
N SER A 4 17.24 36.83 -12.46
CA SER A 4 16.25 37.62 -11.71
C SER A 4 15.58 36.68 -10.72
N ARG A 5 16.02 36.74 -9.46
CA ARG A 5 15.42 35.98 -8.36
C ARG A 5 14.23 36.77 -7.82
N LEU A 6 13.04 36.43 -8.27
CA LEU A 6 11.79 36.90 -7.68
C LEU A 6 11.51 36.04 -6.43
N VAL A 7 11.76 36.60 -5.25
CA VAL A 7 11.42 35.98 -3.97
C VAL A 7 10.03 36.51 -3.59
N ILE A 8 8.99 35.69 -3.77
CA ILE A 8 7.65 35.97 -3.26
C ILE A 8 7.54 35.28 -1.89
N ALA A 9 7.62 36.07 -0.83
CA ALA A 9 7.33 35.64 0.53
C ALA A 9 5.81 35.60 0.71
N ILE A 10 5.22 34.40 0.75
CA ILE A 10 3.81 34.22 1.08
C ILE A 10 3.68 34.08 2.59
N LEU A 11 3.12 35.12 3.21
CA LEU A 11 2.82 35.20 4.63
C LEU A 11 1.46 34.54 4.88
N ILE A 12 1.43 33.28 5.30
CA ILE A 12 0.18 32.59 5.65
C ILE A 12 -0.14 32.89 7.12
N THR A 13 -1.21 33.66 7.33
CA THR A 13 -1.74 33.98 8.66
C THR A 13 -2.71 32.89 9.10
N SER A 14 -2.36 32.19 10.18
CA SER A 14 -3.21 31.19 10.83
C SER A 14 -4.27 31.87 11.70
N SER A 15 -5.54 31.67 11.38
CA SER A 15 -6.65 31.98 12.29
C SER A 15 -7.05 30.71 13.04
N LEU A 16 -6.71 30.68 14.33
CA LEU A 16 -7.29 29.76 15.30
C LEU A 16 -8.77 30.11 15.48
N ALA A 17 -9.66 29.34 14.86
CA ALA A 17 -11.07 29.34 15.22
C ALA A 17 -11.28 28.28 16.32
N CYS A 18 -11.24 28.75 17.58
CA CYS A 18 -11.58 27.98 18.76
C CYS A 18 -13.11 27.86 18.83
N ALA A 19 -13.67 26.75 18.36
CA ALA A 19 -15.09 26.46 18.50
C ALA A 19 -15.35 25.77 19.86
N LYS A 20 -16.31 26.38 20.56
CA LYS A 20 -16.67 26.23 21.96
C LYS A 20 -17.23 24.84 22.29
N ALA A 21 -16.77 24.28 23.39
CA ALA A 21 -17.27 23.04 23.98
C ALA A 21 -18.59 23.28 24.74
N ASP A 22 -19.62 22.50 24.44
CA ASP A 22 -20.78 22.29 25.29
C ASP A 22 -20.81 20.82 25.76
N LYS A 23 -20.67 20.63 27.07
CA LYS A 23 -21.00 19.38 27.82
C LYS A 23 -22.52 19.45 28.11
N ALA A 24 -23.31 18.39 27.97
CA ALA A 24 -23.41 17.22 28.87
C ALA A 24 -24.63 16.35 28.43
N PRO A 25 -25.04 15.31 29.19
CA PRO A 25 -24.76 13.90 28.96
C PRO A 25 -26.01 13.12 28.50
N ASN A 26 -25.84 12.03 27.74
CA ASN A 26 -26.90 11.02 27.67
C ASN A 26 -26.29 9.62 27.56
N GLU A 27 -26.64 8.79 28.53
CA GLU A 27 -26.42 7.35 28.51
C GLU A 27 -27.12 6.76 27.29
N SER A 28 -26.36 6.05 26.47
CA SER A 28 -26.91 5.07 25.55
C SER A 28 -25.94 3.91 25.48
N THR A 29 -26.33 2.85 26.17
CA THR A 29 -25.79 1.50 26.02
C THR A 29 -25.81 1.14 24.54
N SER A 30 -24.64 1.03 23.92
CA SER A 30 -24.50 0.38 22.61
C SER A 30 -23.29 -0.52 22.68
N TYR A 31 -23.55 -1.82 22.58
CA TYR A 31 -22.57 -2.78 22.12
C TYR A 31 -22.05 -2.29 20.76
N GLY A 32 -20.74 -2.25 20.65
CA GLY A 32 -20.04 -1.56 19.57
C GLY A 32 -18.62 -1.35 20.05
N GLN A 33 -17.96 -2.45 20.37
CA GLN A 33 -16.51 -2.49 20.36
C GLN A 33 -16.15 -2.22 18.89
N GLU A 34 -16.05 -0.94 18.54
CA GLU A 34 -15.22 -0.53 17.43
C GLU A 34 -13.86 -1.09 17.79
N GLU A 35 -13.53 -2.24 17.19
CA GLU A 35 -12.15 -2.54 16.89
C GLU A 35 -11.65 -1.31 16.14
N SER A 36 -11.04 -0.41 16.89
CA SER A 36 -10.05 0.50 16.35
C SER A 36 -8.98 -0.42 15.80
N THR A 37 -9.17 -0.89 14.56
CA THR A 37 -8.10 -1.44 13.75
C THR A 37 -6.96 -0.45 13.90
N PRO A 38 -5.79 -0.89 14.37
CA PRO A 38 -4.66 0.02 14.48
C PRO A 38 -4.53 0.67 13.11
N THR A 39 -4.67 2.00 13.07
CA THR A 39 -4.54 2.77 11.84
C THR A 39 -3.07 2.64 11.44
N GLN A 40 -2.74 1.55 10.75
CA GLN A 40 -1.40 1.32 10.24
C GLN A 40 -1.10 2.52 9.35
N SER A 41 -0.01 3.20 9.66
CA SER A 41 0.34 4.46 9.02
C SER A 41 0.48 4.25 7.52
N LYS A 42 -0.42 4.87 6.74
CA LYS A 42 -0.30 4.92 5.27
C LYS A 42 1.00 5.65 4.92
N ILE A 43 1.87 5.00 4.14
CA ILE A 43 3.06 5.62 3.58
C ILE A 43 2.71 6.05 2.15
N LEU A 44 2.73 7.35 1.87
CA LEU A 44 2.42 7.87 0.55
C LEU A 44 3.51 7.49 -0.45
N LEU A 45 3.09 7.21 -1.69
CA LEU A 45 3.97 6.85 -2.79
C LEU A 45 3.90 7.92 -3.88
N GLU A 46 5.07 8.32 -4.39
CA GLU A 46 5.15 9.07 -5.65
C GLU A 46 5.29 8.06 -6.80
N LEU A 47 4.29 8.04 -7.68
CA LEU A 47 4.23 7.11 -8.82
C LEU A 47 3.90 7.89 -10.10
N ASP A 48 4.68 7.66 -11.15
CA ASP A 48 4.33 8.09 -12.50
C ASP A 48 3.48 6.99 -13.17
N VAL A 49 2.16 7.13 -13.04
CA VAL A 49 1.20 6.17 -13.58
C VAL A 49 1.19 6.19 -15.12
N GLU A 50 1.42 7.35 -15.73
CA GLU A 50 1.47 7.47 -17.19
C GLU A 50 2.66 6.69 -17.74
N ALA A 51 3.83 6.85 -17.13
CA ALA A 51 5.01 6.03 -17.46
C ALA A 51 4.75 4.53 -17.25
N LEU A 52 4.03 4.16 -16.19
CA LEU A 52 3.70 2.75 -15.91
C LEU A 52 2.80 2.12 -16.99
N THR A 53 1.85 2.87 -17.55
CA THR A 53 1.00 2.37 -18.65
C THR A 53 1.75 2.12 -19.96
N LEU A 54 2.90 2.76 -20.13
CA LEU A 54 3.77 2.64 -21.29
C LEU A 54 4.95 1.67 -21.07
N SER A 55 5.05 1.08 -19.88
CA SER A 55 6.15 0.20 -19.51
C SER A 55 6.03 -1.18 -20.15
N GLU A 56 7.16 -1.85 -20.33
CA GLU A 56 7.28 -3.20 -20.86
C GLU A 56 7.97 -4.15 -19.86
N PRO A 57 7.81 -5.48 -20.01
CA PRO A 57 8.61 -6.44 -19.25
C PRO A 57 10.11 -6.18 -19.40
N GLY A 58 10.81 -6.05 -18.27
CA GLY A 58 12.21 -5.68 -18.20
C GLY A 58 12.45 -4.26 -17.68
N ASP A 59 11.44 -3.39 -17.72
CA ASP A 59 11.52 -2.03 -17.18
C ASP A 59 11.56 -2.04 -15.65
N GLU A 60 12.03 -0.93 -15.09
CA GLU A 60 12.19 -0.72 -13.65
C GLU A 60 11.28 0.41 -13.16
N LEU A 61 10.56 0.16 -12.07
CA LEU A 61 9.76 1.14 -11.36
C LEU A 61 10.38 1.41 -9.99
N SER A 62 10.71 2.66 -9.69
CA SER A 62 11.24 3.03 -8.38
C SER A 62 10.13 3.43 -7.42
N ILE A 63 10.11 2.84 -6.23
CA ILE A 63 9.23 3.18 -5.11
C ILE A 63 10.09 3.81 -4.03
N THR A 64 9.84 5.07 -3.72
CA THR A 64 10.49 5.77 -2.61
C THR A 64 9.53 5.84 -1.43
N LEU A 65 9.94 5.30 -0.29
CA LEU A 65 9.20 5.39 0.96
C LEU A 65 9.52 6.70 1.70
N ALA A 66 8.66 7.06 2.66
CA ALA A 66 8.79 8.30 3.43
C ALA A 66 10.05 8.36 4.32
N ASP A 67 10.65 7.22 4.65
CA ASP A 67 11.93 7.13 5.37
C ASP A 67 13.16 7.36 4.46
N GLY A 68 12.95 7.51 3.16
CA GLY A 68 13.98 7.66 2.14
C GLY A 68 14.50 6.34 1.57
N SER A 69 13.96 5.20 2.00
CA SER A 69 14.26 3.89 1.41
C SER A 69 13.72 3.83 -0.01
N VAL A 70 14.54 3.34 -0.95
CA VAL A 70 14.19 3.20 -2.36
C VAL A 70 14.19 1.71 -2.72
N TYR A 71 13.06 1.25 -3.26
CA TYR A 71 12.88 -0.10 -3.77
C TYR A 71 12.64 -0.06 -5.26
N THR A 72 13.36 -0.86 -6.02
CA THR A 72 13.19 -0.95 -7.48
C THR A 72 12.36 -2.18 -7.81
N LEU A 73 11.18 -2.00 -8.41
CA LEU A 73 10.39 -3.08 -8.96
C LEU A 73 10.82 -3.36 -10.41
N GLN A 74 11.44 -4.50 -10.66
CA GLN A 74 11.75 -4.96 -12.01
C GLN A 74 10.55 -5.71 -12.59
N ILE A 75 9.90 -5.14 -13.60
CA ILE A 75 8.70 -5.69 -14.23
C ILE A 75 9.06 -6.99 -14.95
N ARG A 76 8.37 -8.07 -14.58
CA ARG A 76 8.55 -9.41 -15.15
C ARG A 76 7.50 -9.72 -16.20
N GLN A 77 6.27 -9.33 -15.94
CA GLN A 77 5.15 -9.57 -16.84
C GLN A 77 4.15 -8.43 -16.69
N MET A 78 3.59 -8.03 -17.82
CA MET A 78 2.43 -7.16 -17.89
C MET A 78 1.42 -7.80 -18.83
N GLU A 79 0.19 -7.97 -18.35
CA GLU A 79 -0.86 -8.63 -19.10
C GLU A 79 -2.19 -7.89 -18.90
N GLU A 80 -2.82 -7.49 -19.99
CA GLU A 80 -4.17 -6.95 -19.94
C GLU A 80 -5.16 -8.10 -19.75
N THR A 81 -5.70 -8.21 -18.53
CA THR A 81 -6.63 -9.29 -18.16
C THR A 81 -8.06 -9.00 -18.60
N MET A 82 -8.41 -7.71 -18.69
CA MET A 82 -9.67 -7.18 -19.19
C MET A 82 -9.40 -5.78 -19.76
N PRO A 83 -10.26 -5.25 -20.65
CA PRO A 83 -10.11 -3.90 -21.17
C PRO A 83 -9.90 -2.85 -20.06
N GLY A 84 -8.73 -2.22 -20.05
CA GLY A 84 -8.35 -1.20 -19.06
C GLY A 84 -7.89 -1.74 -17.69
N ILE A 85 -7.65 -3.04 -17.56
CA ILE A 85 -7.14 -3.70 -16.35
C ILE A 85 -5.87 -4.49 -16.69
N VAL A 86 -4.73 -3.99 -16.21
CA VAL A 86 -3.41 -4.59 -16.45
C VAL A 86 -2.92 -5.24 -15.16
N ALA A 87 -2.64 -6.54 -15.23
CA ALA A 87 -1.94 -7.27 -14.17
C ALA A 87 -0.43 -7.14 -14.40
N ILE A 88 0.29 -6.81 -13.34
CA ILE A 88 1.73 -6.56 -13.35
C ILE A 88 2.37 -7.48 -12.29
N SER A 89 3.35 -8.27 -12.69
CA SER A 89 4.22 -8.98 -11.76
C SER A 89 5.63 -8.42 -11.84
N ALA A 90 6.28 -8.24 -10.70
CA ALA A 90 7.63 -7.66 -10.63
C ALA A 90 8.45 -8.30 -9.50
N TYR A 91 9.77 -8.22 -9.60
CA TYR A 91 10.67 -8.51 -8.48
C TYR A 91 11.08 -7.24 -7.77
N VAL A 92 11.27 -7.29 -6.45
CA VAL A 92 11.71 -6.15 -5.65
C VAL A 92 13.22 -6.19 -5.50
N ASN A 93 13.93 -5.20 -6.06
CA ASN A 93 15.38 -5.08 -6.22
C ASN A 93 15.99 -6.22 -7.05
N ASP A 94 15.80 -7.46 -6.61
CA ASP A 94 16.23 -8.70 -7.25
C ASP A 94 15.25 -9.85 -6.96
N GLN A 95 15.51 -11.02 -7.53
CA GLN A 95 14.63 -12.20 -7.38
C GLN A 95 14.63 -12.80 -5.96
N GLU A 96 15.64 -12.51 -5.15
CA GLU A 96 15.82 -13.10 -3.81
C GLU A 96 15.25 -12.20 -2.71
N THR A 97 15.08 -10.91 -3.00
CA THR A 97 14.64 -9.90 -2.04
C THR A 97 13.13 -9.88 -1.88
N GLY A 98 12.37 -9.98 -2.97
CA GLY A 98 10.91 -9.96 -2.91
C GLY A 98 10.20 -10.03 -4.26
N GLN A 99 8.87 -10.09 -4.22
CA GLN A 99 8.02 -10.02 -5.40
C GLN A 99 6.83 -9.09 -5.19
N ALA A 100 6.37 -8.45 -6.26
CA ALA A 100 5.16 -7.65 -6.29
C ALA A 100 4.14 -8.23 -7.27
N THR A 101 2.87 -8.19 -6.88
CA THR A 101 1.73 -8.49 -7.73
C THR A 101 0.79 -7.30 -7.66
N LEU A 102 0.68 -6.58 -8.78
CA LEU A 102 -0.01 -5.31 -8.86
C LEU A 102 -1.06 -5.35 -9.98
N ILE A 103 -2.08 -4.53 -9.83
CA ILE A 103 -3.18 -4.37 -10.77
C ILE A 103 -3.32 -2.88 -11.02
N LEU A 104 -3.20 -2.49 -12.28
CA LEU A 104 -3.44 -1.14 -12.74
C LEU A 104 -4.82 -1.08 -13.40
N ARG A 105 -5.69 -0.21 -12.90
CA ARG A 105 -7.03 0.02 -13.44
C ARG A 105 -7.39 1.49 -13.35
N GLU A 106 -7.76 2.11 -14.48
CA GLU A 106 -8.23 3.51 -14.50
C GLU A 106 -7.23 4.48 -13.83
N GLY A 107 -5.93 4.22 -13.96
CA GLY A 107 -4.86 4.99 -13.32
C GLY A 107 -4.60 4.67 -11.84
N LYS A 108 -5.36 3.73 -11.26
CA LYS A 108 -5.22 3.29 -9.87
C LYS A 108 -4.39 2.02 -9.83
N LEU A 109 -3.27 2.07 -9.11
CA LEU A 109 -2.39 0.93 -8.92
C LEU A 109 -2.70 0.37 -7.54
N VAL A 110 -3.03 -0.92 -7.48
CA VAL A 110 -3.33 -1.61 -6.23
C VAL A 110 -2.66 -2.97 -6.24
N GLY A 111 -2.37 -3.56 -5.09
CA GLY A 111 -1.84 -4.91 -5.03
C GLY A 111 -1.05 -5.20 -3.78
N SER A 112 -0.13 -6.15 -3.88
CA SER A 112 0.71 -6.55 -2.75
C SER A 112 2.17 -6.69 -3.15
N VAL A 113 3.04 -6.40 -2.18
CA VAL A 113 4.49 -6.58 -2.28
C VAL A 113 4.90 -7.51 -1.13
N ASN A 114 5.57 -8.60 -1.43
CA ASN A 114 6.04 -9.56 -0.45
C ASN A 114 7.57 -9.54 -0.44
N MET A 115 8.15 -9.19 0.70
CA MET A 115 9.59 -9.20 0.93
C MET A 115 9.99 -10.54 1.54
N TYR A 116 10.83 -11.29 0.83
CA TYR A 116 11.33 -12.59 1.31
C TYR A 116 12.46 -12.44 2.31
N SER A 117 13.26 -11.38 2.17
CA SER A 117 14.44 -11.12 2.99
C SER A 117 14.12 -10.94 4.47
N ASP A 118 12.99 -10.30 4.79
CA ASP A 118 12.56 -10.01 6.17
C ASP A 118 11.17 -10.59 6.50
N GLY A 119 10.49 -11.21 5.53
CA GLY A 119 9.16 -11.79 5.71
C GLY A 119 8.02 -10.76 5.78
N THR A 120 8.30 -9.49 5.50
CA THR A 120 7.31 -8.42 5.54
C THR A 120 6.46 -8.44 4.27
N SER A 121 5.15 -8.29 4.43
CA SER A 121 4.24 -8.05 3.32
C SER A 121 3.73 -6.62 3.38
N TYR A 122 3.49 -6.03 2.23
CA TYR A 122 2.93 -4.70 2.09
C TYR A 122 1.73 -4.75 1.16
N GLU A 123 0.72 -3.94 1.46
CA GLU A 123 -0.43 -3.69 0.60
C GLU A 123 -0.28 -2.32 -0.05
N LEU A 124 -0.40 -2.26 -1.36
CA LEU A 124 -0.38 -1.04 -2.14
C LEU A 124 -1.82 -0.67 -2.53
N GLY A 125 -2.21 0.58 -2.25
CA GLY A 125 -3.57 1.07 -2.43
C GLY A 125 -3.61 2.47 -3.05
N PHE A 126 -4.83 2.92 -3.32
CA PHE A 126 -5.11 4.27 -3.84
C PHE A 126 -6.14 4.95 -2.93
N ASP A 127 -5.85 6.16 -2.50
CA ASP A 127 -6.70 6.96 -1.64
C ASP A 127 -7.50 7.95 -2.50
N GLU A 128 -8.82 7.74 -2.60
CA GLU A 128 -9.71 8.52 -3.47
C GLU A 128 -9.85 9.99 -3.02
N ASP A 129 -9.70 10.27 -1.72
CA ASP A 129 -9.87 11.61 -1.18
C ASP A 129 -8.67 12.49 -1.52
N SER A 130 -7.47 11.91 -1.44
CA SER A 130 -6.21 12.61 -1.75
C SER A 130 -5.73 12.41 -3.19
N GLY A 131 -6.30 11.47 -3.93
CA GLY A 131 -5.87 11.10 -5.28
C GLY A 131 -4.46 10.51 -5.33
N SER A 132 -3.97 9.94 -4.23
CA SER A 132 -2.58 9.50 -4.07
C SER A 132 -2.49 8.01 -3.78
N HIS A 133 -1.44 7.36 -4.29
CA HIS A 133 -1.13 5.97 -3.94
C HIS A 133 -0.45 5.89 -2.58
N TYR A 134 -0.67 4.78 -1.89
CA TYR A 134 -0.07 4.52 -0.59
C TYR A 134 0.32 3.06 -0.44
N ILE A 135 1.19 2.79 0.52
CA ILE A 135 1.55 1.44 0.95
C ILE A 135 1.37 1.29 2.47
N ILE A 136 0.92 0.11 2.90
CA ILE A 136 0.73 -0.23 4.32
C ILE A 136 1.42 -1.57 4.60
N PRO A 137 2.24 -1.68 5.66
CA PRO A 137 2.78 -2.97 6.07
C PRO A 137 1.67 -3.87 6.62
N ILE A 138 1.54 -5.08 6.07
CA ILE A 138 0.64 -6.11 6.56
C ILE A 138 1.34 -6.84 7.71
N ASN A 139 0.74 -6.81 8.90
CA ASN A 139 1.21 -7.60 10.02
C ASN A 139 0.97 -9.10 9.72
N PRO A 140 2.00 -9.96 9.80
CA PRO A 140 1.80 -11.39 9.62
C PRO A 140 0.78 -12.01 10.58
N ASP A 141 0.61 -11.45 11.78
CA ASP A 141 -0.39 -11.91 12.76
C ASP A 141 -1.83 -11.58 12.37
N ASP A 142 -2.03 -10.57 11.50
CA ASP A 142 -3.34 -10.19 10.97
C ASP A 142 -3.75 -11.06 9.77
N ARG A 143 -2.85 -11.92 9.28
CA ARG A 143 -3.17 -12.89 8.24
C ARG A 143 -4.07 -13.95 8.87
N ASP A 144 -5.33 -13.98 8.47
CA ASP A 144 -6.29 -15.01 8.85
C ASP A 144 -5.88 -16.37 8.24
N VAL A 145 -4.83 -16.98 8.81
CA VAL A 145 -4.45 -18.36 8.55
C VAL A 145 -5.37 -19.23 9.38
N LEU A 146 -6.35 -19.85 8.72
CA LEU A 146 -7.14 -20.90 9.33
C LEU A 146 -6.17 -21.94 9.95
N PRO A 147 -6.28 -22.23 11.25
CA PRO A 147 -5.44 -23.24 11.87
C PRO A 147 -5.62 -24.55 11.09
N GLY A 148 -4.53 -25.02 10.47
CA GLY A 148 -4.55 -26.25 9.71
C GLY A 148 -5.05 -27.39 10.59
N GLY A 149 -6.02 -28.16 10.10
CA GLY A 149 -6.54 -29.32 10.83
C GLY A 149 -5.44 -30.36 11.06
N GLU A 150 -5.48 -31.04 12.21
CA GLU A 150 -4.53 -32.12 12.51
C GLU A 150 -4.54 -33.18 11.40
N PRO A 151 -3.36 -33.70 10.98
CA PRO A 151 -3.28 -34.75 9.98
C PRO A 151 -4.09 -35.97 10.42
N LYS A 152 -5.08 -36.37 9.61
CA LYS A 152 -5.81 -37.63 9.87
C LYS A 152 -4.87 -38.80 9.66
N ILE A 153 -4.45 -39.43 10.74
CA ILE A 153 -3.71 -40.69 10.71
C ILE A 153 -4.66 -41.75 10.15
N ALA A 154 -4.37 -42.29 8.98
CA ALA A 154 -5.12 -43.41 8.43
C ALA A 154 -4.99 -44.61 9.40
N PRO A 155 -6.09 -45.30 9.74
CA PRO A 155 -5.99 -46.52 10.54
C PRO A 155 -5.07 -47.50 9.80
N ARG A 156 -4.01 -47.94 10.47
CA ARG A 156 -3.19 -49.06 9.97
C ARG A 156 -4.15 -50.23 9.79
N GLY A 157 -4.29 -50.71 8.56
CA GLY A 157 -4.98 -51.97 8.31
C GLY A 157 -4.25 -53.05 9.09
N ASP A 158 -4.93 -53.63 10.07
CA ASP A 158 -4.47 -54.86 10.71
C ASP A 158 -4.36 -55.93 9.61
N GLN A 159 -3.14 -56.47 9.47
CA GLN A 159 -2.89 -57.72 8.74
C GLN A 159 -3.23 -58.91 9.63
#